data_AF-A0AAN8BDA6-F1
#
_entry.id   AF-A0AAN8BDA6-F1
#
_cell.length_a   1.000
_cell.length_b   1.000
_cell.length_c   1.000
_cell.angle_alpha   90.00
_cell.angle_beta   90.00
_cell.angle_gamma   90.00
#
_symmetry.space_group_name_H-M   'P 1'
#
loop_
_entity.id
_entity.type
_entity.pdbx_description
1 polymer ?
#
loop_
_entity_poly.entity_id
_entity_poly.type
_entity_poly.pdbx_seq_one_letter_code
_entity_poly.pdbx_strand_id
1 'polypeptide(L)'
;MLDMGFEPQIMKILIDIRPDRQTIMTSATWPTGVRRLAKSYLKNPMMVYVGTLDLAAVNTVDQTVLIVHEEDKKSYLFDFIRNMLPEEKVLIFVGKKIV
;
A
#
# COMPACT_ATOMS: atom_id res chain seq x y z
N MET A 1 -3.45 10.22 0.02
CA MET A 1 -4.16 11.52 0.07
C MET A 1 -5.36 11.48 1.00
N LEU A 2 -6.28 10.53 0.82
CA LEU A 2 -7.48 10.43 1.65
C LEU A 2 -7.17 9.96 3.08
N ASP A 3 -6.29 8.97 3.21
CA ASP A 3 -5.78 8.51 4.52
C ASP A 3 -4.93 9.57 5.24
N MET A 4 -4.51 10.61 4.53
CA MET A 4 -3.80 11.77 5.10
C MET A 4 -4.76 12.89 5.53
N GLY A 5 -6.08 12.69 5.39
CA GLY A 5 -7.10 13.64 5.79
C GLY A 5 -7.37 14.77 4.79
N PHE A 6 -6.93 14.67 3.54
CA PHE A 6 -7.13 15.72 2.53
C PHE A 6 -8.53 15.79 1.90
N GLU A 7 -9.49 14.99 2.39
CA GLU A 7 -10.85 14.94 1.86
C GLU A 7 -11.54 16.32 1.83
N PRO A 8 -11.50 17.16 2.89
CA PRO A 8 -12.14 18.48 2.87
C PRO A 8 -11.54 19.43 1.82
N GLN A 9 -10.22 19.38 1.61
CA GLN A 9 -9.53 20.23 0.64
C GLN A 9 -9.89 19.82 -0.79
N ILE A 10 -9.98 18.52 -1.07
CA ILE A 10 -10.42 17.99 -2.38
C ILE A 10 -11.86 18.43 -2.67
N MET A 11 -12.77 18.32 -1.69
CA MET A 11 -14.15 18.77 -1.83
C MET A 11 -14.24 20.26 -2.17
N LYS A 12 -13.47 21.10 -1.49
CA LYS A 12 -13.43 22.54 -1.77
C LYS A 12 -13.00 22.82 -3.21
N ILE A 13 -11.91 22.21 -3.66
CA ILE A 13 -11.41 22.38 -5.04
C ILE A 13 -12.47 21.92 -6.06
N LEU A 14 -13.19 20.82 -5.79
CA LEU A 14 -14.21 20.31 -6.71
C LEU A 14 -15.47 21.17 -6.81
N ILE A 15 -15.77 21.97 -5.78
CA ILE A 15 -16.87 22.96 -5.77
C ILE A 15 -16.46 24.22 -6.54
N ASP A 16 -15.19 24.61 -6.44
CA ASP A 16 -14.68 25.85 -7.04
C ASP A 16 -14.37 25.73 -8.56
N ILE A 17 -14.52 24.54 -9.14
CA ILE A 17 -14.31 24.28 -10.58
C ILE A 17 -15.62 24.06 -11.34
N ARG A 18 -15.61 24.32 -12.65
CA ARG A 18 -16.76 24.14 -13.54
C ARG A 18 -17.32 22.70 -13.45
N PRO A 19 -18.66 22.51 -13.43
CA PRO A 19 -19.27 21.20 -13.32
C PRO A 19 -19.07 20.30 -14.55
N ASP A 20 -18.83 20.88 -15.72
CA ASP A 20 -18.49 20.19 -16.96
C ASP A 20 -16.98 19.94 -17.03
N ARG A 21 -16.59 18.86 -16.39
CA ARG A 21 -15.19 18.42 -16.33
C ARG A 21 -15.12 16.93 -16.58
N GLN A 22 -13.97 16.52 -17.11
CA GLN A 22 -13.57 15.13 -17.08
C GLN A 22 -12.73 14.90 -15.81
N THR A 23 -13.16 13.96 -14.97
CA THR A 23 -12.43 13.60 -13.75
C THR A 23 -11.81 12.21 -13.95
N ILE A 24 -10.50 12.11 -13.70
CA ILE A 24 -9.77 10.84 -13.65
C ILE A 24 -9.37 10.61 -12.20
N MET A 25 -9.67 9.43 -11.68
CA MET A 25 -9.27 9.01 -10.34
C MET A 25 -8.40 7.77 -10.44
N THR A 26 -7.20 7.83 -9.87
CA THR A 26 -6.27 6.70 -9.78
C THR A 26 -6.16 6.24 -8.33
N SER A 27 -6.29 4.94 -8.08
CA SER A 27 -6.11 4.36 -6.75
C SER A 27 -5.42 3.01 -6.87
N ALA A 28 -4.46 2.75 -5.97
CA ALA A 28 -3.80 1.44 -5.86
C ALA A 28 -4.65 0.44 -5.07
N THR A 29 -5.58 0.92 -4.25
CA THR A 29 -6.47 0.10 -3.40
C THR A 29 -7.94 0.46 -3.63
N TRP A 30 -8.85 -0.46 -3.33
CA TRP A 30 -10.29 -0.26 -3.54
C TRP A 30 -11.20 -0.47 -2.31
N PRO A 31 -10.87 0.11 -1.12
CA PRO A 31 -11.69 -0.01 0.08
C PRO A 31 -12.98 0.82 -0.01
N THR A 32 -13.92 0.56 0.90
CA THR A 32 -15.24 1.22 0.94
C THR A 32 -15.17 2.75 0.97
N GLY A 33 -14.17 3.32 1.66
CA GLY A 33 -13.95 4.78 1.70
C GLY A 33 -13.64 5.37 0.32
N VAL A 34 -12.73 4.74 -0.43
CA VAL A 34 -12.39 5.16 -1.81
C VAL A 34 -13.58 4.98 -2.74
N ARG A 35 -14.36 3.89 -2.59
CA ARG A 35 -15.59 3.67 -3.36
C ARG A 35 -16.63 4.78 -3.15
N ARG A 36 -16.80 5.22 -1.90
CA ARG A 36 -17.71 6.33 -1.56
C ARG A 36 -17.29 7.61 -2.28
N LEU A 37 -16.00 7.91 -2.28
CA LEU A 37 -15.45 9.10 -2.90
C LEU A 37 -15.52 9.07 -4.42
N ALA A 38 -15.25 7.91 -5.03
CA ALA A 38 -15.44 7.70 -6.46
C ALA A 38 -16.86 8.07 -6.91
N LYS A 39 -17.88 7.66 -6.14
CA LYS A 39 -19.28 7.98 -6.41
C LYS A 39 -19.60 9.47 -6.29
N SER A 40 -18.92 10.18 -5.38
CA SER A 40 -19.13 11.62 -5.19
C SER A 40 -18.40 12.48 -6.22
N TYR A 41 -17.24 12.04 -6.71
CA TYR A 41 -16.35 12.84 -7.56
C TYR A 41 -16.48 12.56 -9.05
N LEU A 42 -16.93 11.37 -9.41
CA LEU A 42 -17.02 10.91 -10.79
C LEU A 42 -18.46 10.86 -11.26
N LYS A 43 -18.70 11.25 -12.51
CA LYS A 43 -19.99 11.13 -13.18
C LYS A 43 -19.91 10.00 -14.20
N ASN A 44 -20.68 8.94 -14.01
CA ASN A 44 -20.71 7.74 -14.86
C ASN A 44 -19.31 7.23 -15.28
N PRO A 45 -18.42 6.88 -14.33
CA PRO A 45 -17.06 6.48 -14.66
C PRO A 45 -16.99 5.10 -15.31
N MET A 46 -16.07 4.95 -16.27
CA MET A 46 -15.56 3.64 -16.67
C MET A 46 -14.48 3.20 -15.69
N MET A 47 -14.60 1.98 -15.17
CA MET A 47 -13.60 1.40 -14.27
C MET A 47 -12.63 0.53 -15.07
N VAL A 48 -11.34 0.80 -14.94
CA VAL A 48 -10.26 -0.02 -15.50
C VAL A 48 -9.36 -0.44 -14.35
N TYR A 49 -9.16 -1.73 -14.19
CA TYR A 49 -8.27 -2.30 -13.18
C TYR A 49 -7.44 -3.43 -13.79
N VAL A 50 -6.23 -3.64 -13.26
CA VAL A 50 -5.33 -4.70 -13.69
C VAL A 50 -5.15 -5.64 -12.49
N GLY A 51 -5.48 -6.92 -12.65
CA GLY A 51 -5.47 -7.91 -11.57
C GLY A 51 -6.78 -7.94 -10.78
N THR A 52 -6.68 -8.04 -9.45
CA THR A 52 -7.83 -8.17 -8.53
C THR A 52 -7.99 -6.91 -7.69
N LEU A 53 -9.25 -6.52 -7.40
CA LEU A 53 -9.57 -5.36 -6.55
C LEU A 53 -9.38 -5.63 -5.04
N ASP A 54 -9.20 -6.89 -4.67
CA ASP A 54 -8.93 -7.32 -3.31
C ASP A 54 -7.43 -7.20 -3.02
N LEU A 55 -7.11 -6.76 -1.81
CA LEU A 55 -5.75 -6.82 -1.27
C LEU A 55 -5.40 -8.30 -1.04
N ALA A 56 -4.91 -8.96 -2.07
CA ALA A 56 -4.31 -10.27 -1.95
C ALA A 56 -2.81 -10.07 -1.69
N ALA A 57 -2.28 -10.73 -0.66
CA ALA A 57 -0.85 -10.97 -0.60
C ALA A 57 -0.44 -11.72 -1.87
N VAL A 58 0.71 -11.36 -2.44
CA VAL A 58 1.15 -11.94 -3.70
C VAL A 58 1.39 -13.45 -3.52
N ASN A 59 0.62 -14.29 -4.22
CA ASN A 59 0.72 -15.76 -4.11
C ASN A 59 2.07 -16.33 -4.61
N THR A 60 2.90 -15.53 -5.26
CA THR A 60 4.24 -15.93 -5.73
C THR A 60 5.33 -15.76 -4.67
N VAL A 61 5.01 -15.18 -3.51
CA VAL A 61 5.97 -14.94 -2.43
C VAL A 61 5.68 -15.93 -1.31
N ASP A 62 6.66 -16.80 -1.03
CA ASP A 62 6.62 -17.67 0.15
C ASP A 62 6.86 -16.84 1.42
N GLN A 63 6.00 -17.02 2.42
CA GLN A 63 5.99 -16.21 3.63
C GLN A 63 6.05 -17.11 4.85
N THR A 64 7.14 -17.00 5.61
CA THR A 64 7.33 -17.74 6.86
C THR A 64 7.31 -16.78 8.06
N VAL A 65 6.58 -17.14 9.11
CA VAL A 65 6.54 -16.39 10.37
C VAL A 65 7.27 -17.19 11.46
N LEU A 66 8.29 -16.57 12.06
CA LEU A 66 9.03 -17.14 13.18
C LEU A 66 8.70 -16.36 14.45
N ILE A 67 8.18 -17.05 15.46
CA ILE A 67 7.93 -16.49 16.80
C ILE A 67 9.18 -16.74 17.63
N VAL A 68 9.88 -15.67 17.99
CA VAL A 68 11.14 -15.70 18.75
C VAL A 68 11.13 -14.63 19.82
N HIS A 69 11.92 -14.83 20.88
CA HIS A 69 12.15 -13.78 21.87
C HIS A 69 12.98 -12.63 21.28
N GLU A 70 12.81 -11.42 21.80
CA GLU A 70 13.46 -10.22 21.26
C GLU A 70 15.00 -10.34 21.25
N GLU A 71 15.55 -10.95 22.30
CA GLU A 71 16.99 -11.20 22.46
C GLU A 71 17.56 -12.17 21.42
N ASP A 72 16.75 -13.11 20.94
CA ASP A 72 17.17 -14.12 19.97
C ASP A 72 17.13 -13.63 18.52
N LYS A 73 16.35 -12.56 18.23
CA LYS A 73 16.15 -12.06 16.86
C LYS A 73 17.46 -11.80 16.10
N LYS A 74 18.47 -11.26 16.79
CA LYS A 74 19.79 -10.98 16.18
C LYS A 74 20.52 -12.27 15.82
N SER A 75 20.50 -13.29 16.69
CA SER A 75 21.15 -14.56 16.39
C SER A 75 20.53 -15.22 15.18
N TYR A 76 19.19 -15.34 15.16
CA TYR A 76 18.46 -15.90 14.02
C TYR A 76 18.75 -15.17 12.72
N LEU A 77 18.83 -13.84 12.73
CA LEU A 77 19.18 -13.06 11.55
C LEU A 77 20.59 -13.36 11.04
N PHE A 78 21.58 -13.43 11.93
CA PHE A 78 22.95 -13.75 11.53
C PHE A 78 23.07 -15.18 10.99
N ASP A 79 22.38 -16.13 11.60
CA ASP A 79 22.38 -17.51 11.14
C ASP A 79 21.69 -17.63 9.78
N PHE A 80 20.60 -16.89 9.55
CA PHE A 80 19.98 -16.78 8.23
C PHE A 80 20.97 -16.26 7.18
N ILE A 81 21.67 -15.15 7.46
CA ILE A 81 22.64 -14.55 6.51
C ILE A 81 23.82 -15.50 6.25
N ARG A 82 24.33 -16.21 7.27
CA ARG A 82 25.44 -17.17 7.11
C ARG A 82 25.08 -18.35 6.21
N ASN A 83 23.80 -18.71 6.16
CA ASN A 83 23.30 -19.80 5.34
C ASN A 83 22.95 -19.36 3.91
N MET A 84 23.07 -18.07 3.57
CA MET A 84 22.89 -17.57 2.21
C MET A 84 24.09 -17.91 1.32
N LEU A 85 23.85 -18.03 0.01
CA LEU A 85 24.91 -18.21 -0.97
C LEU A 85 25.70 -16.89 -1.17
N PRO A 86 26.99 -16.94 -1.56
CA PRO A 86 27.85 -15.74 -1.65
C PRO A 86 27.32 -14.63 -2.56
N GLU A 87 26.58 -14.96 -3.63
CA GLU A 87 26.04 -14.00 -4.59
C GLU A 87 24.65 -13.48 -4.22
N GLU A 88 24.01 -14.06 -3.21
CA GLU A 88 22.67 -13.65 -2.79
C GLU A 88 22.69 -12.31 -2.05
N LYS A 89 21.62 -11.53 -2.24
CA LYS A 89 21.44 -10.24 -1.59
C LYS A 89 20.14 -10.27 -0.79
N VAL A 90 20.21 -9.73 0.43
CA VAL A 90 19.05 -9.61 1.32
C VAL A 90 18.79 -8.14 1.64
N LEU A 91 17.51 -7.78 1.73
CA LEU A 91 17.06 -6.49 2.25
C LEU A 91 16.37 -6.71 3.59
N ILE A 92 16.92 -6.12 4.66
CA ILE A 92 16.43 -6.28 6.03
C ILE A 92 15.79 -4.97 6.48
N PHE A 93 14.49 -5.02 6.80
CA PHE A 93 13.76 -3.88 7.33
C PHE A 93 13.77 -3.90 8.86
N VAL A 94 14.09 -2.76 9.47
CA VAL A 94 14.09 -2.57 10.93
C VAL A 94 13.19 -1.39 11.30
N GLY A 95 12.54 -1.46 12.47
CA GLY A 95 11.54 -0.46 12.87
C GLY A 95 12.12 0.91 13.26
N LYS A 96 13.40 0.99 13.65
CA LYS A 96 14.05 2.24 14.06
C LYS A 96 15.46 2.32 13.52
N LYS A 97 15.84 3.51 13.05
CA LYS A 97 17.23 3.84 12.73
C LYS A 97 18.04 3.93 14.04
N ILE A 98 19.23 3.35 14.07
CA ILE A 98 20.19 3.61 15.15
C ILE A 98 20.68 5.05 14.94
N VAL A 99 20.34 5.92 15.90
CA VAL A 99 20.82 7.31 15.98
C VAL A 99 22.11 7.32 16.79
#